data_AF-A0A7C8EUV3-F1
#
_entry.id   AF-A0A7C8EUV3-F1
#
_cell.length_a   1.000
_cell.length_b   1.000
_cell.length_c   1.000
_cell.angle_alpha   90.00
_cell.angle_beta   90.00
_cell.angle_gamma   90.00
#
_symmetry.space_group_name_H-M   'P 1'
#
loop_
_entity.id
_entity.type
_entity.pdbx_description
1 polymer ?
#
loop_
_entity_poly.entity_id
_entity_poly.type
_entity_poly.pdbx_seq_one_letter_code
_entity_poly.pdbx_strand_id
1 'polypeptide(L)'
;MVRIEFLIVGLVLVAVGVGLCILGYNELQPTTGDKAVGFLEELTGEPAPSELKSPKGRAYAFLACGALAFVGGLGLILCSRSRTNPIREEQG
;
A
#
# COMPACT_ATOMS: atom_id res chain seq x y z
N MET A 1 -23.16 -8.15 -17.76
CA MET A 1 -22.33 -6.94 -17.86
C MET A 1 -21.73 -6.52 -16.53
N VAL A 2 -22.55 -6.22 -15.50
CA VAL A 2 -22.09 -5.68 -14.19
C VAL A 2 -20.95 -6.47 -13.50
N ARG A 3 -20.88 -7.80 -13.68
CA ARG A 3 -19.86 -8.64 -13.03
C ARG A 3 -18.44 -8.42 -13.57
N ILE A 4 -18.31 -8.18 -14.88
CA ILE A 4 -17.01 -7.93 -15.51
C ILE A 4 -16.49 -6.55 -15.10
N GLU A 5 -17.39 -5.58 -14.96
CA GLU A 5 -17.06 -4.24 -14.48
C GLU A 5 -16.48 -4.29 -13.05
N PHE A 6 -17.07 -5.06 -12.13
CA PHE A 6 -16.51 -5.22 -10.77
C PHE A 6 -15.13 -5.90 -10.76
N LEU A 7 -14.90 -6.88 -11.64
CA LEU A 7 -13.58 -7.50 -11.78
C LEU A 7 -12.54 -6.53 -12.33
N ILE A 8 -12.89 -5.76 -13.37
CA ILE A 8 -12.01 -4.76 -13.96
C ILE A 8 -11.70 -3.66 -12.94
N VAL A 9 -12.72 -3.11 -12.29
CA VAL A 9 -12.56 -2.08 -11.25
C VAL A 9 -11.71 -2.61 -10.09
N GLY A 10 -11.97 -3.84 -9.62
CA GLY A 10 -11.18 -4.48 -8.57
C GLY A 10 -9.72 -4.67 -8.95
N LEU A 11 -9.45 -5.11 -10.19
CA LEU A 11 -8.09 -5.30 -10.70
C LEU A 11 -7.34 -3.97 -10.85
N VAL A 12 -8.02 -2.91 -11.32
CA VAL A 12 -7.46 -1.56 -11.38
C VAL A 12 -7.14 -1.04 -9.97
N LEU A 13 -8.04 -1.21 -9.00
CA LEU A 13 -7.80 -0.84 -7.60
C LEU A 13 -6.61 -1.57 -6.99
N VAL A 14 -6.45 -2.86 -7.28
CA VAL A 14 -5.27 -3.64 -6.86
C VAL A 14 -3.99 -3.09 -7.48
N ALA A 15 -3.97 -2.85 -8.79
CA ALA A 15 -2.80 -2.33 -9.50
C ALA A 15 -2.39 -0.93 -8.99
N VAL A 16 -3.38 -0.03 -8.82
CA VAL A 16 -3.17 1.31 -8.24
C VAL A 16 -2.69 1.21 -6.79
N GLY A 17 -3.29 0.31 -6.00
CA GLY A 17 -2.91 0.09 -4.60
C GLY A 17 -1.45 -0.35 -4.46
N VAL A 18 -1.01 -1.31 -5.29
CA VAL A 18 0.40 -1.74 -5.34
C VAL A 18 1.32 -0.60 -5.77
N GLY A 19 0.94 0.16 -6.80
CA GLY A 19 1.72 1.32 -7.27
C GLY A 19 1.92 2.38 -6.19
N LEU A 20 0.86 2.72 -5.44
CA LEU A 20 0.92 3.64 -4.31
C LEU A 20 1.80 3.12 -3.17
N CYS A 21 1.73 1.82 -2.86
CA CYS A 21 2.60 1.22 -1.87
C CYS A 21 4.07 1.27 -2.27
N ILE A 22 4.39 1.03 -3.55
CA ILE A 22 5.77 1.13 -4.06
C ILE A 22 6.28 2.57 -3.97
N LEU A 23 5.47 3.55 -4.35
CA LEU A 23 5.82 4.97 -4.25
C LEU A 23 6.07 5.38 -2.79
N GLY A 24 5.17 5.01 -1.88
CA GLY A 24 5.35 5.26 -0.45
C GLY A 24 6.60 4.56 0.10
N TYR A 25 6.87 3.32 -0.31
CA TYR A 25 8.06 2.60 0.12
C TYR A 25 9.36 3.24 -0.39
N ASN A 26 9.37 3.71 -1.65
CA ASN A 26 10.51 4.44 -2.20
C ASN A 26 10.72 5.79 -1.50
N GLU A 27 9.67 6.53 -1.14
CA GLU A 27 9.80 7.75 -0.34
C GLU A 27 10.26 7.48 1.10
N LEU A 28 10.01 6.28 1.63
CA LEU A 28 10.47 5.82 2.94
C LEU A 28 11.93 5.38 2.96
N GLN A 29 12.53 5.12 1.79
CA GLN A 29 13.92 4.74 1.73
C GLN A 29 14.81 5.89 2.23
N PRO A 30 15.76 5.61 3.12
CA PRO A 30 16.67 6.62 3.63
C PRO A 30 17.47 7.19 2.47
N THR A 31 17.39 8.50 2.29
CA THR A 31 18.20 9.22 1.32
C THR A 31 19.68 9.13 1.74
N THR A 32 20.61 9.37 0.82
CA THR A 32 22.04 9.40 1.13
C THR A 32 22.37 10.35 2.29
N GLY A 33 21.58 11.44 2.45
CA GLY A 33 21.64 12.36 3.58
C GLY A 33 21.25 11.71 4.91
N ASP A 34 20.13 10.98 4.97
CA ASP A 34 19.70 10.28 6.19
C ASP A 34 20.72 9.22 6.64
N LYS A 35 21.37 8.53 5.69
CA LYS A 35 22.42 7.55 6.01
C LYS A 35 23.67 8.20 6.58
N ALA A 36 24.09 9.33 6.01
CA ALA A 36 25.23 10.09 6.51
C ALA A 36 24.97 10.67 7.90
N VAL A 37 23.75 11.18 8.13
CA VAL A 37 23.31 11.68 9.43
C VAL A 37 23.28 10.56 10.47
N GLY A 38 22.72 9.39 10.15
CA GLY A 38 22.72 8.23 11.06
C GLY A 38 24.13 7.73 11.39
N PHE A 39 25.04 7.73 10.41
CA PHE A 39 26.45 7.38 10.63
C PHE A 39 27.17 8.41 11.52
N LEU A 40 26.83 9.69 11.38
CA LEU A 40 27.35 10.76 12.25
C LEU A 40 26.80 10.62 13.67
N GLU A 41 25.50 10.36 13.82
CA GLU A 41 24.83 10.09 15.11
C GLU A 41 25.49 8.91 15.85
N GLU A 42 25.84 7.85 15.12
CA GLU A 42 26.51 6.66 15.65
C GLU A 42 27.97 6.95 16.06
N LEU A 43 28.65 7.85 15.36
CA LEU A 43 30.03 8.25 15.66
C LEU A 43 30.13 9.30 16.77
N THR A 44 29.20 10.24 16.85
CA THR A 44 29.23 11.35 17.81
C THR A 44 28.41 11.07 19.07
N GLY A 45 27.45 10.14 19.02
CA GLY A 45 26.51 9.87 20.11
C GLY A 45 25.51 11.00 20.36
N GLU A 46 25.52 12.06 19.54
CA GLU A 46 24.58 13.18 19.63
C GLU A 46 23.43 12.97 18.64
N PRO A 47 22.17 13.07 19.10
CA PRO A 47 21.01 12.90 18.23
C PRO A 47 20.98 14.01 17.18
N ALA A 48 20.79 13.62 15.92
CA ALA A 48 20.78 14.57 14.82
C ALA A 48 19.58 15.53 14.93
N PRO A 49 19.75 16.82 14.53
CA PRO A 49 18.68 17.80 14.54
C PRO A 49 17.44 17.29 13.78
N SER A 50 16.26 17.46 14.38
CA SER A 50 14.97 17.06 13.79
C SER A 50 14.67 17.69 12.43
N GLU A 51 15.35 18.78 12.07
CA GLU A 51 15.28 19.44 10.75
C GLU A 51 15.92 18.62 9.63
N LEU A 52 16.84 17.71 9.94
CA LEU A 52 17.46 16.79 8.96
C LEU A 52 16.61 15.56 8.68
N LYS A 53 15.57 15.31 9.48
CA LYS A 53 14.68 14.16 9.32
C LYS A 53 13.65 14.46 8.24
N SER A 54 13.81 13.83 7.07
CA SER A 54 12.87 13.98 5.97
C SER A 54 11.43 13.65 6.43
N PRO A 55 10.42 14.49 6.14
CA PRO A 55 9.05 14.28 6.62
C PRO A 55 8.41 13.07 5.93
N LYS A 56 8.50 11.90 6.58
CA LYS A 56 7.96 10.62 6.10
C LYS A 56 6.42 10.55 6.07
N GLY A 57 5.72 11.61 6.49
CA GLY A 57 4.25 11.63 6.58
C GLY A 57 3.55 11.36 5.25
N ARG A 58 4.10 11.87 4.13
CA ARG A 58 3.56 11.59 2.78
C ARG A 58 3.71 10.13 2.39
N ALA A 59 4.86 9.53 2.68
CA ALA A 59 5.13 8.13 2.41
C ALA A 59 4.16 7.18 3.14
N TYR A 60 3.87 7.47 4.42
CA TYR A 60 2.86 6.73 5.19
C TYR A 60 1.45 6.92 4.65
N ALA A 61 1.10 8.12 4.18
CA ALA A 61 -0.20 8.36 3.55
C ALA A 61 -0.35 7.55 2.25
N PHE A 62 0.70 7.49 1.42
CA PHE A 62 0.70 6.67 0.20
C PHE A 62 0.59 5.17 0.49
N LEU A 63 1.29 4.67 1.51
CA LEU A 63 1.15 3.28 1.97
C LEU A 63 -0.26 2.97 2.48
N ALA A 64 -0.84 3.85 3.29
CA ALA A 64 -2.18 3.65 3.83
C ALA A 64 -3.24 3.65 2.72
N CYS A 65 -3.18 4.62 1.80
CA CYS A 65 -4.06 4.67 0.64
C CYS A 65 -3.87 3.46 -0.27
N GLY A 66 -2.63 3.03 -0.51
CA GLY A 66 -2.32 1.85 -1.32
C GLY A 66 -2.88 0.56 -0.70
N ALA A 67 -2.72 0.38 0.60
CA ALA A 67 -3.27 -0.76 1.33
C ALA A 67 -4.80 -0.81 1.27
N LEU A 68 -5.48 0.33 1.48
CA LEU A 68 -6.94 0.42 1.38
C LEU A 68 -7.44 0.11 -0.04
N ALA A 69 -6.79 0.65 -1.06
CA ALA A 69 -7.12 0.36 -2.45
C ALA A 69 -6.91 -1.12 -2.81
N PHE A 70 -5.82 -1.72 -2.32
CA PHE A 70 -5.52 -3.14 -2.52
C PHE A 70 -6.57 -4.05 -1.86
N VAL A 71 -6.87 -3.81 -0.58
CA VAL A 71 -7.88 -4.59 0.16
C VAL A 71 -9.27 -4.38 -0.43
N GLY A 72 -9.63 -3.16 -0.79
CA GLY A 72 -10.90 -2.84 -1.45
C GLY A 72 -11.03 -3.53 -2.82
N GLY A 73 -9.97 -3.51 -3.62
CA GLY A 73 -9.91 -4.19 -4.91
C GLY A 73 -10.04 -5.71 -4.78
N LEU A 74 -9.33 -6.32 -3.82
CA LEU A 74 -9.49 -7.75 -3.50
C LEU A 74 -10.92 -8.07 -3.03
N GLY A 75 -11.50 -7.23 -2.17
CA GLY A 75 -12.86 -7.39 -1.70
C GLY A 75 -13.89 -7.39 -2.85
N LEU A 76 -13.73 -6.49 -3.82
CA LEU A 76 -14.57 -6.45 -5.02
C LEU A 76 -14.41 -7.71 -5.89
N ILE A 77 -13.17 -8.19 -6.08
CA ILE A 77 -12.89 -9.42 -6.82
C ILE A 77 -13.53 -10.63 -6.12
N LEU A 78 -13.37 -10.75 -4.79
CA LEU A 78 -13.93 -11.85 -4.01
C LEU A 78 -15.47 -11.83 -3.98
N CYS A 79 -16.08 -10.66 -3.77
CA CYS A 79 -17.53 -10.48 -3.82
C CYS A 79 -18.11 -10.80 -5.20
N SER A 80 -17.37 -10.53 -6.28
CA SER A 80 -17.77 -10.92 -7.63
C SER A 80 -17.82 -12.44 -7.81
N ARG A 81 -16.93 -13.19 -7.12
CA ARG A 81 -16.88 -14.66 -7.16
C ARG A 81 -17.93 -15.31 -6.27
N SER A 82 -18.23 -14.79 -5.08
CA SER A 82 -19.23 -15.39 -4.17
C SER A 82 -20.66 -15.40 -4.74
N ARG A 83 -21.04 -14.42 -5.56
CA ARG A 83 -22.34 -14.45 -6.28
C ARG A 83 -22.40 -15.49 -7.41
N THR A 84 -21.32 -16.23 -7.65
CA THR A 84 -21.25 -17.29 -8.66
C THR A 84 -21.51 -18.68 -8.07
N ASN A 85 -21.74 -18.79 -6.75
CA ASN A 85 -22.01 -20.07 -6.09
C ASN A 85 -23.41 -20.12 -5.41
N PRO A 86 -24.52 -20.06 -6.17
CA PRO A 86 -25.84 -20.36 -5.61
C PRO A 86 -26.27 -21.84 -5.73
N ILE A 87 -25.40 -22.80 -6.05
CA ILE A 87 -25.83 -24.21 -6.24
C ILE A 87 -24.83 -25.20 -5.64
N ARG A 88 -24.87 -25.41 -4.31
CA ARG A 88 -24.34 -26.65 -3.75
C ARG A 88 -25.00 -27.13 -2.44
N GLU A 89 -26.16 -26.63 -2.04
CA GLU A 89 -26.79 -27.07 -0.78
C GLU A 89 -28.32 -27.25 -0.81
N GLU A 90 -28.93 -27.53 -1.97
CA GLU A 90 -30.32 -28.04 -2.02
C GLU A 90 -30.46 -29.46 -2.57
N GLN A 91 -29.37 -30.21 -2.75
CA GLN A 91 -29.44 -31.64 -3.07
C GLN A 91 -28.34 -32.41 -2.35
N GLY A 92 -28.62 -32.76 -1.09
CA GLY A 92 -27.87 -33.71 -0.27
C GLY A 92 -28.76 -34.23 0.83
#